data_AF-G9NBP7-F1
#
_entry.id   AF-G9NBP7-F1
#
_cell.length_a   1.000
_cell.length_b   1.000
_cell.length_c   1.000
_cell.angle_alpha   90.00
_cell.angle_beta   90.00
_cell.angle_gamma   90.00
#
_symmetry.space_group_name_H-M   'P 1'
#
loop_
_entity.id
_entity.type
_entity.pdbx_description
1 polymer ?
#
loop_
_entity_poly.entity_id
_entity_poly.type
_entity_poly.pdbx_seq_one_letter_code
_entity_poly.pdbx_strand_id
1 'polypeptide(L)'
;MPQLKPIPLTMDELQLSPDDERYADGAACVRKYWAHATQLNVWQQKQMIEHIKSHSYAVEPAGSPIQSHKLYREEMLRHQMLGLVGLTSPPYLILSAVYPKLPEEYVEAVKLAFGTYDIDAINKYFRLLGLKKKEQLATIAIKKSSPSIQRKQPASSSLAKQRQISSASSAPGNDISSPPPVLEHLQPG
;
A
#
# COMPACT_ATOMS: atom_id res chain seq x y z
N MET A 1 -16.70 -16.45 19.52
CA MET A 1 -16.94 -15.51 18.40
C MET A 1 -17.64 -16.26 17.28
N PRO A 2 -18.85 -15.85 16.85
CA PRO A 2 -19.56 -16.50 15.75
C PRO A 2 -18.73 -16.44 14.47
N GLN A 3 -18.68 -17.55 13.72
CA GLN A 3 -17.93 -17.60 12.46
C GLN A 3 -18.64 -16.77 11.40
N LEU A 4 -18.02 -15.67 10.97
CA LEU A 4 -18.53 -14.84 9.89
C LEU A 4 -18.33 -15.57 8.56
N LYS A 5 -19.42 -15.77 7.83
CA LYS A 5 -19.38 -16.32 6.48
C LYS A 5 -18.69 -15.29 5.56
N PRO A 6 -17.60 -15.66 4.87
CA PRO A 6 -16.92 -14.73 3.98
C PRO A 6 -17.76 -14.43 2.73
N ILE A 7 -17.65 -13.23 2.19
CA ILE A 7 -18.26 -12.85 0.90
C ILE A 7 -17.41 -13.49 -0.22
N PRO A 8 -18.02 -14.17 -1.20
CA PRO A 8 -17.27 -14.74 -2.31
C PRO A 8 -16.63 -13.64 -3.16
N LEU A 9 -15.41 -13.89 -3.61
CA LEU A 9 -14.71 -13.06 -4.59
C LEU A 9 -13.91 -13.99 -5.49
N THR A 10 -14.06 -13.86 -6.79
CA THR A 10 -13.33 -14.66 -7.79
C THR A 10 -12.48 -13.78 -8.70
N MET A 11 -11.51 -14.38 -9.40
CA MET A 11 -10.70 -13.64 -10.38
C MET A 11 -11.53 -13.10 -11.54
N ASP A 12 -12.58 -13.79 -11.95
CA ASP A 12 -13.40 -13.40 -13.10
C ASP A 12 -14.15 -12.08 -12.83
N GLU A 13 -14.46 -11.79 -11.57
CA GLU A 13 -15.08 -10.52 -11.15
C GLU A 13 -14.17 -9.30 -11.30
N LEU A 14 -12.86 -9.49 -11.46
CA LEU A 14 -11.92 -8.40 -11.72
C LEU A 14 -11.95 -7.96 -13.19
N GLN A 15 -12.54 -8.76 -14.10
CA GLN A 15 -12.60 -8.45 -15.53
C GLN A 15 -11.23 -8.15 -16.17
N LEU A 16 -10.16 -8.77 -15.65
CA LEU A 16 -8.80 -8.62 -16.16
C LEU A 16 -8.41 -9.76 -17.08
N SER A 17 -7.83 -9.40 -18.23
CA SER A 17 -7.15 -10.35 -19.11
C SER A 17 -5.83 -10.81 -18.47
N PRO A 18 -5.34 -12.04 -18.73
CA PRO A 18 -4.02 -12.48 -18.27
C PRO A 18 -2.87 -11.60 -18.74
N ASP A 19 -3.06 -10.94 -19.88
CA ASP A 19 -2.08 -10.02 -20.49
C ASP A 19 -2.15 -8.60 -19.88
N ASP A 20 -3.12 -8.32 -19.01
CA ASP A 20 -3.22 -7.03 -18.31
C ASP A 20 -2.11 -6.94 -17.26
N GLU A 21 -1.39 -5.82 -17.22
CA GLU A 21 -0.29 -5.59 -16.28
C GLU A 21 -0.73 -5.67 -14.81
N ARG A 22 -2.01 -5.40 -14.53
CA ARG A 22 -2.61 -5.46 -13.19
C ARG A 22 -3.02 -6.87 -12.79
N TYR A 23 -3.01 -7.84 -13.70
CA TYR A 23 -3.51 -9.19 -13.45
C TYR A 23 -2.77 -9.89 -12.31
N ALA A 24 -1.44 -9.78 -12.28
CA ALA A 24 -0.61 -10.41 -11.26
C ALA A 24 -0.88 -9.84 -9.85
N ASP A 25 -1.00 -8.51 -9.76
CA ASP A 25 -1.29 -7.80 -8.51
C ASP A 25 -2.73 -8.08 -8.05
N GLY A 26 -3.70 -8.05 -8.96
CA GLY A 26 -5.09 -8.43 -8.68
C GLY A 26 -5.19 -9.85 -8.13
N ALA A 27 -4.48 -10.81 -8.73
CA ALA A 27 -4.41 -12.18 -8.23
C ALA A 27 -3.76 -12.27 -6.85
N ALA A 28 -2.75 -11.46 -6.56
CA ALA A 28 -2.15 -11.39 -5.23
C ALA A 28 -3.14 -10.86 -4.19
N CYS A 29 -3.88 -9.80 -4.51
CA CYS A 29 -4.91 -9.25 -3.63
C CYS A 29 -6.07 -10.22 -3.39
N VAL A 30 -6.54 -10.94 -4.42
CA VAL A 30 -7.60 -11.96 -4.27
C VAL A 30 -7.14 -13.09 -3.34
N ARG A 31 -5.92 -13.61 -3.53
CA ARG A 31 -5.36 -14.63 -2.63
C ARG A 31 -5.23 -14.12 -1.19
N LYS A 32 -4.81 -12.87 -1.01
CA LYS A 32 -4.73 -12.25 0.30
C LYS A 32 -6.12 -12.11 0.94
N TYR A 33 -7.12 -11.69 0.18
CA TYR A 33 -8.51 -11.65 0.65
C TYR A 33 -8.97 -13.03 1.12
N TRP A 34 -8.78 -14.08 0.32
CA TRP A 34 -9.16 -15.44 0.72
C TRP A 34 -8.46 -15.92 2.00
N ALA A 35 -7.20 -15.55 2.19
CA ALA A 35 -6.47 -15.90 3.41
C ALA A 35 -7.07 -15.23 4.66
N HIS A 36 -7.59 -14.01 4.55
CA HIS A 36 -8.00 -13.21 5.71
C HIS A 36 -9.51 -12.98 5.86
N ALA A 37 -10.34 -13.28 4.86
CA ALA A 37 -11.75 -12.93 4.85
C ALA A 37 -12.54 -13.48 6.07
N THR A 38 -12.13 -14.62 6.63
CA THR A 38 -12.76 -15.20 7.83
C THR A 38 -12.42 -14.47 9.14
N GLN A 39 -11.40 -13.61 9.12
CA GLN A 39 -10.97 -12.76 10.23
C GLN A 39 -11.47 -11.31 10.07
N LEU A 40 -12.00 -10.97 8.89
CA LEU A 40 -12.56 -9.66 8.60
C LEU A 40 -14.05 -9.61 8.94
N ASN A 41 -14.50 -8.49 9.51
CA ASN A 41 -15.93 -8.23 9.61
C ASN A 41 -16.56 -7.91 8.24
N VAL A 42 -17.90 -7.95 8.15
CA VAL A 42 -18.62 -7.78 6.87
C VAL A 42 -18.27 -6.45 6.18
N TRP A 43 -18.11 -5.37 6.94
CA TRP A 43 -17.77 -4.07 6.39
C TRP A 43 -16.35 -4.06 5.82
N GLN A 44 -15.37 -4.63 6.53
CA GLN A 44 -13.99 -4.76 6.04
C GLN A 44 -13.91 -5.67 4.80
N GLN A 45 -14.69 -6.75 4.75
CA GLN A 45 -14.75 -7.62 3.57
C GLN A 45 -15.26 -6.83 2.34
N LYS A 46 -16.32 -6.04 2.50
CA LYS A 46 -16.87 -5.19 1.43
C LYS A 46 -15.85 -4.17 0.95
N GLN A 47 -15.17 -3.48 1.87
CA GLN A 47 -14.12 -2.51 1.50
C GLN A 47 -12.97 -3.17 0.75
N MET A 48 -12.50 -4.33 1.21
CA MET A 48 -11.42 -5.04 0.52
C MET A 48 -11.84 -5.47 -0.89
N ILE A 49 -13.05 -6.00 -1.05
CA ILE A 49 -13.62 -6.37 -2.36
C ILE A 49 -13.73 -5.13 -3.26
N GLU A 50 -14.23 -4.01 -2.75
CA GLU A 50 -14.37 -2.77 -3.51
C GLU A 50 -13.03 -2.26 -4.02
N HIS A 51 -12.01 -2.22 -3.18
CA HIS A 51 -10.67 -1.84 -3.61
C HIS A 51 -10.08 -2.80 -4.65
N ILE A 52 -10.36 -4.11 -4.55
CA ILE A 52 -9.92 -5.10 -5.52
C ILE A 52 -10.65 -4.91 -6.87
N LYS A 53 -11.97 -4.76 -6.85
CA LYS A 53 -12.77 -4.61 -8.07
C LYS A 53 -12.56 -3.27 -8.77
N SER A 54 -12.21 -2.22 -8.02
CA SER A 54 -11.83 -0.90 -8.57
C SER A 54 -10.37 -0.80 -9.01
N HIS A 55 -9.59 -1.87 -8.85
CA HIS A 55 -8.14 -1.87 -9.13
C HIS A 55 -7.37 -0.80 -8.34
N SER A 56 -7.85 -0.42 -7.15
CA SER A 56 -7.18 0.57 -6.29
C SER A 56 -5.79 0.13 -5.79
N TYR A 57 -5.41 -1.12 -6.06
CA TYR A 57 -4.09 -1.70 -5.81
C TYR A 57 -3.07 -1.44 -6.92
N ALA A 58 -3.50 -0.95 -8.09
CA ALA A 58 -2.62 -0.75 -9.22
C ALA A 58 -1.60 0.37 -8.92
N VAL A 59 -0.32 0.07 -9.16
CA VAL A 59 0.79 1.00 -8.91
C VAL A 59 1.18 1.68 -10.23
N GLU A 60 0.85 2.96 -10.36
CA GLU A 60 1.27 3.76 -11.53
C GLU A 60 2.08 4.99 -11.12
N PRO A 61 3.29 5.20 -11.67
CA PRO A 61 4.06 4.28 -12.53
C PRO A 61 4.65 3.09 -11.77
N ALA A 62 4.92 1.99 -12.47
CA ALA A 62 5.53 0.80 -11.90
C ALA A 62 6.86 1.12 -11.20
N GLY A 63 7.05 0.59 -9.99
CA GLY A 63 8.22 0.86 -9.15
C GLY A 63 8.11 2.13 -8.31
N SER A 64 6.95 2.80 -8.33
CA SER A 64 6.68 3.92 -7.43
C SER A 64 6.81 3.50 -5.96
N PRO A 65 7.38 4.37 -5.11
CA PRO A 65 7.47 4.10 -3.68
C PRO A 65 6.07 3.97 -3.07
N ILE A 66 5.92 3.15 -2.04
CA ILE A 66 4.64 2.97 -1.34
C ILE A 66 4.04 4.32 -0.86
N GLN A 67 4.88 5.28 -0.49
CA GLN A 67 4.46 6.59 -0.02
C GLN A 67 3.66 7.38 -1.07
N SER A 68 3.80 7.09 -2.37
CA SER A 68 2.97 7.71 -3.40
C SER A 68 1.64 6.97 -3.63
N HIS A 69 1.50 5.74 -3.14
CA HIS A 69 0.29 4.94 -3.32
C HIS A 69 -0.91 5.60 -2.64
N LYS A 70 -2.02 5.73 -3.36
CA LYS A 70 -3.24 6.40 -2.88
C LYS A 70 -3.73 5.82 -1.56
N LEU A 71 -3.92 4.49 -1.50
CA LEU A 71 -4.37 3.81 -0.27
C LEU A 71 -3.45 4.06 0.92
N TYR A 72 -2.13 4.05 0.73
CA TYR A 72 -1.18 4.31 1.81
C TYR A 72 -1.30 5.75 2.31
N ARG A 73 -1.36 6.73 1.40
CA ARG A 73 -1.48 8.15 1.77
C ARG A 73 -2.77 8.44 2.52
N GLU A 74 -3.90 7.94 2.03
CA GLU A 74 -5.20 8.12 2.68
C GLU A 74 -5.22 7.48 4.07
N GLU A 75 -4.63 6.29 4.20
CA GLU A 75 -4.56 5.58 5.47
C GLU A 75 -3.66 6.30 6.49
N MET A 76 -2.49 6.77 6.06
CA MET A 76 -1.57 7.51 6.93
C MET A 76 -2.14 8.87 7.34
N LEU A 77 -2.89 9.54 6.45
CA LEU A 77 -3.61 10.77 6.80
C LEU A 77 -4.68 10.50 7.87
N ARG A 78 -5.48 9.43 7.72
CA ARG A 78 -6.44 9.02 8.76
C ARG A 78 -5.75 8.69 10.07
N HIS A 79 -4.63 7.97 10.03
CA HIS A 79 -3.84 7.66 11.22
C HIS A 79 -3.30 8.92 11.90
N GLN A 80 -2.84 9.91 11.14
CA GLN A 80 -2.39 11.19 11.70
C GLN A 80 -3.52 11.95 12.40
N MET A 81 -4.73 11.92 11.85
CA MET A 81 -5.88 12.65 12.40
C MET A 81 -6.57 11.93 13.57
N LEU A 82 -6.64 10.60 13.53
CA LEU A 82 -7.48 9.79 14.43
C LEU A 82 -6.70 8.75 15.23
N GLY A 83 -5.37 8.72 15.10
CA GLY A 83 -4.53 7.67 15.67
C GLY A 83 -4.89 6.29 15.15
N LEU A 84 -4.72 5.27 15.99
CA LEU A 84 -4.97 3.86 15.63
C LEU A 84 -6.41 3.59 15.17
N VAL A 85 -7.38 4.39 15.61
CA VAL A 85 -8.80 4.26 15.21
C VAL A 85 -9.00 4.65 13.74
N GLY A 86 -8.12 5.48 13.18
CA GLY A 86 -8.13 5.84 11.76
C GLY A 86 -7.61 4.74 10.84
N LEU A 87 -6.94 3.73 11.39
CA LEU A 87 -6.45 2.59 10.62
C LEU A 87 -7.57 1.57 10.38
N THR A 88 -7.41 0.83 9.29
CA THR A 88 -8.30 -0.23 8.84
C THR A 88 -7.47 -1.37 8.24
N SER A 89 -7.94 -2.60 8.42
CA SER A 89 -7.25 -3.78 7.87
C SER A 89 -7.17 -3.83 6.33
N PRO A 90 -8.22 -3.46 5.56
CA PRO A 90 -8.23 -3.69 4.11
C PRO A 90 -7.09 -3.01 3.33
N PRO A 91 -6.79 -1.70 3.51
CA PRO A 91 -5.68 -1.06 2.83
C PRO A 91 -4.34 -1.73 3.12
N TYR A 92 -4.10 -2.12 4.39
CA TYR A 92 -2.88 -2.85 4.76
C TYR A 92 -2.76 -4.21 4.05
N LEU A 93 -3.85 -4.99 4.02
CA LEU A 93 -3.85 -6.29 3.36
C LEU A 93 -3.59 -6.16 1.85
N ILE A 94 -4.15 -5.14 1.22
CA ILE A 94 -3.93 -4.85 -0.20
C ILE A 94 -2.47 -4.43 -0.45
N LEU A 95 -1.97 -3.46 0.30
CA LEU A 95 -0.59 -2.97 0.17
C LEU A 95 0.42 -4.09 0.41
N SER A 96 0.21 -4.93 1.43
CA SER A 96 1.07 -6.09 1.72
C SER A 96 0.94 -7.25 0.72
N ALA A 97 0.02 -7.16 -0.24
CA ALA A 97 -0.08 -8.12 -1.34
C ALA A 97 0.73 -7.69 -2.56
N VAL A 98 0.87 -6.38 -2.80
CA VAL A 98 1.50 -5.82 -4.01
C VAL A 98 2.90 -5.25 -3.74
N TYR A 99 3.18 -4.79 -2.52
CA TYR A 99 4.51 -4.32 -2.14
C TYR A 99 5.31 -5.40 -1.41
N PRO A 100 6.57 -5.65 -1.81
CA PRO A 100 7.41 -6.65 -1.16
C PRO A 100 7.81 -6.24 0.27
N LYS A 101 7.88 -4.92 0.54
CA LYS A 101 8.20 -4.37 1.85
C LYS A 101 7.33 -3.15 2.12
N LEU A 102 6.72 -3.12 3.30
CA LEU A 102 6.00 -1.96 3.82
C LEU A 102 6.89 -1.19 4.82
N PRO A 103 6.63 0.11 5.05
CA PRO A 103 7.32 0.87 6.09
C PRO A 103 7.07 0.25 7.46
N GLU A 104 8.12 0.13 8.26
CA GLU A 104 8.08 -0.57 9.54
C GLU A 104 7.08 0.07 10.51
N GLU A 105 7.11 1.39 10.63
CA GLU A 105 6.16 2.17 11.42
C GLU A 105 4.69 1.88 11.05
N TYR A 106 4.40 1.71 9.76
CA TYR A 106 3.05 1.37 9.29
C TYR A 106 2.66 -0.05 9.69
N VAL A 107 3.59 -1.01 9.56
CA VAL A 107 3.36 -2.40 9.95
C VAL A 107 3.13 -2.51 11.46
N GLU A 108 3.91 -1.79 12.27
CA GLU A 108 3.77 -1.75 13.72
C GLU A 108 2.43 -1.14 14.15
N ALA A 109 2.03 -0.01 13.57
CA ALA A 109 0.77 0.62 13.88
C ALA A 109 -0.44 -0.29 13.56
N VAL A 110 -0.40 -0.99 12.42
CA VAL A 110 -1.43 -1.97 12.06
C VAL A 110 -1.44 -3.17 13.02
N LYS A 111 -0.27 -3.71 13.38
CA LYS A 111 -0.16 -4.80 14.36
C LYS A 111 -0.71 -4.39 15.72
N LEU A 112 -0.46 -3.16 16.15
CA LEU A 112 -0.98 -2.63 17.40
C LEU A 112 -2.51 -2.48 17.35
N ALA A 113 -3.07 -2.06 16.21
CA ALA A 113 -4.51 -1.87 16.04
C ALA A 113 -5.31 -3.19 15.88
N PHE A 114 -4.75 -4.17 15.17
CA PHE A 114 -5.50 -5.38 14.74
C PHE A 114 -4.88 -6.71 15.15
N GLY A 115 -3.71 -6.69 15.80
CA GLY A 115 -2.97 -7.89 16.14
C GLY A 115 -2.26 -8.53 14.95
N THR A 116 -1.91 -9.80 15.09
CA THR A 116 -1.31 -10.61 14.03
C THR A 116 -2.39 -11.39 13.28
N TYR A 117 -2.30 -11.40 11.95
CA TYR A 117 -3.19 -12.21 11.14
C TYR A 117 -2.64 -13.63 10.98
N ASP A 118 -3.53 -14.61 11.09
CA ASP A 118 -3.22 -16.00 10.76
C ASP A 118 -3.29 -16.18 9.23
N ILE A 119 -2.17 -16.59 8.62
CA ILE A 119 -2.01 -16.73 7.17
C ILE A 119 -2.60 -18.07 6.69
N ASP A 120 -2.80 -19.06 7.58
CA ASP A 120 -3.25 -20.41 7.22
C ASP A 120 -4.77 -20.54 7.03
N ALA A 121 -5.50 -19.43 7.15
CA ALA A 121 -6.96 -19.39 7.07
C ALA A 121 -7.54 -19.52 5.64
N ILE A 122 -6.71 -19.65 4.59
CA ILE A 122 -7.20 -19.85 3.22
C ILE A 122 -7.99 -21.17 3.06
N ASN A 123 -7.60 -22.23 3.76
CA ASN A 123 -8.33 -23.50 3.75
C ASN A 123 -9.71 -23.35 4.41
N LYS A 124 -9.78 -22.53 5.47
CA LYS A 124 -11.02 -22.22 6.18
C LYS A 124 -11.98 -21.45 5.29
N TYR A 125 -11.49 -20.51 4.48
CA TYR A 125 -12.29 -19.78 3.49
C TYR A 125 -13.01 -20.73 2.53
N PHE A 126 -12.28 -21.61 1.84
CA PHE A 126 -12.87 -22.54 0.88
C PHE A 126 -13.84 -23.52 1.54
N ARG A 127 -13.50 -24.01 2.74
CA ARG A 127 -14.38 -24.88 3.53
C ARG A 127 -15.71 -24.20 3.87
N LEU A 128 -15.69 -22.95 4.29
CA LEU A 128 -16.91 -22.20 4.66
C LEU A 128 -17.81 -21.87 3.47
N LEU A 129 -17.24 -21.80 2.27
CA LEU A 129 -18.00 -21.56 1.04
C LEU A 129 -18.41 -22.86 0.31
N GLY A 130 -18.00 -24.03 0.80
CA GLY A 130 -18.25 -25.30 0.11
C GLY A 130 -17.53 -25.40 -1.25
N LEU A 131 -16.47 -24.61 -1.45
CA LEU A 131 -15.73 -24.51 -2.71
C LEU A 131 -14.57 -25.49 -2.74
N LYS A 132 -14.30 -26.07 -3.91
CA LYS A 132 -13.11 -26.90 -4.14
C LYS A 132 -11.89 -26.00 -4.35
N LYS A 133 -11.03 -25.92 -3.34
CA LYS A 133 -9.75 -25.15 -3.35
C LYS A 133 -8.92 -25.36 -4.63
N LYS A 134 -8.83 -26.61 -5.11
CA LYS A 134 -8.01 -26.96 -6.29
C LYS A 134 -8.48 -26.27 -7.56
N GLU A 135 -9.79 -26.15 -7.78
CA GLU A 135 -10.35 -25.54 -8.99
C GLU A 135 -10.07 -24.04 -9.01
N GLN A 136 -10.30 -23.36 -7.88
CA GLN A 136 -10.11 -21.91 -7.76
C GLN A 136 -8.63 -21.49 -7.80
N LEU A 137 -7.75 -22.26 -7.14
CA LEU A 137 -6.31 -22.01 -7.23
C LEU A 137 -5.74 -22.38 -8.60
N ALA A 138 -6.28 -23.39 -9.28
CA ALA A 138 -5.88 -23.73 -10.65
C ALA A 138 -6.21 -22.59 -11.62
N THR A 139 -7.37 -21.94 -11.51
CA THR A 139 -7.70 -20.75 -12.32
C THR A 139 -6.65 -19.64 -12.19
N ILE A 140 -6.07 -19.49 -10.99
CA ILE A 140 -4.99 -18.52 -10.71
C ILE A 140 -3.61 -19.03 -11.18
N ALA A 141 -3.36 -20.34 -11.07
CA ALA A 141 -2.05 -20.94 -11.36
C ALA A 141 -1.83 -21.28 -12.84
N ILE A 142 -2.89 -21.60 -13.59
CA ILE A 142 -2.82 -22.02 -15.00
C ILE A 142 -2.32 -20.89 -15.91
N LYS A 143 -2.50 -19.62 -15.53
CA LYS A 143 -2.01 -18.46 -16.28
C LYS A 143 -0.60 -18.01 -15.88
N LYS A 144 0.14 -18.85 -15.13
CA LYS A 144 1.51 -18.60 -14.66
C LYS A 144 2.57 -19.20 -15.61
N SER A 145 2.26 -19.46 -16.87
CA SER A 145 3.25 -19.81 -17.90
C SER A 145 3.75 -18.56 -18.61
N SER A 146 4.33 -17.62 -17.86
CA SER A 146 5.34 -16.66 -18.32
C SER A 146 5.94 -15.98 -17.09
N PRO A 147 7.23 -16.22 -16.78
CA PRO A 147 7.89 -15.59 -15.64
C PRO A 147 8.25 -14.16 -16.02
N SER A 148 7.31 -13.23 -15.89
CA SER A 148 7.63 -11.82 -16.09
C SER A 148 8.30 -11.24 -14.85
N ILE A 149 9.63 -11.21 -14.95
CA ILE A 149 10.46 -10.05 -14.62
C ILE A 149 10.73 -9.85 -13.12
N GLN A 150 11.80 -10.52 -12.65
CA GLN A 150 12.82 -9.80 -11.87
C GLN A 150 13.23 -8.57 -12.69
N ARG A 151 12.61 -7.41 -12.44
CA ARG A 151 12.94 -6.16 -13.11
C ARG A 151 14.29 -5.74 -12.57
N LYS A 152 15.36 -6.19 -13.24
CA LYS A 152 16.72 -5.71 -13.05
C LYS A 152 16.65 -4.19 -12.99
N GLN A 153 17.08 -3.62 -11.87
CA GLN A 153 17.38 -2.20 -11.78
C GLN A 153 18.30 -1.85 -12.98
N PRO A 154 18.04 -0.76 -13.71
CA PRO A 154 19.08 -0.25 -14.60
C PRO A 154 20.27 0.11 -13.72
N ALA A 155 21.37 -0.62 -13.92
CA ALA A 155 22.66 -0.29 -13.33
C ALA A 155 22.95 1.16 -13.67
N SER A 156 23.09 2.00 -12.65
CA SER A 156 23.65 3.34 -12.78
C SER A 156 25.09 3.18 -13.26
N SER A 157 25.29 3.29 -14.57
CA SER A 157 26.62 3.41 -15.15
C SER A 157 27.20 4.74 -14.71
N SER A 158 28.11 4.66 -13.74
CA SER A 158 29.12 5.65 -13.45
C SER A 158 29.91 5.97 -14.72
N LEU A 159 29.75 7.20 -15.23
CA LEU A 159 30.76 7.81 -16.10
C LEU A 159 31.07 9.21 -15.58
N ALA A 160 32.15 9.25 -14.80
CA ALA A 160 32.86 10.48 -14.50
C ALA A 160 33.40 11.10 -15.79
N LYS A 161 33.09 12.38 -16.03
CA LYS A 161 33.94 13.26 -16.84
C LYS A 161 33.80 14.72 -16.41
N GLN A 162 34.51 15.04 -15.34
CA GLN A 162 35.51 16.12 -15.30
C GLN A 162 35.27 17.32 -16.22
N ARG A 163 34.92 18.46 -15.60
CA ARG A 163 35.41 19.76 -16.01
C ARG A 163 35.71 20.61 -14.78
N GLN A 164 37.00 20.78 -14.51
CA GLN A 164 37.53 21.82 -13.66
C GLN A 164 37.32 23.17 -14.36
N ILE A 165 36.89 24.17 -13.60
CA ILE A 165 37.26 25.56 -13.84
C ILE A 165 37.48 26.22 -12.49
N SER A 166 38.69 26.71 -12.30
CA SER A 166 39.22 27.30 -11.08
C SER A 166 38.75 28.75 -10.88
N SER A 167 38.44 29.07 -9.62
CA SER A 167 38.92 30.22 -8.83
C SER A 167 38.86 31.66 -9.38
N ALA A 168 38.11 32.53 -8.68
CA ALA A 168 38.57 33.76 -7.97
C ALA A 168 37.33 34.63 -7.62
N SER A 169 36.96 34.74 -6.35
CA SER A 169 37.35 35.82 -5.41
C SER A 169 36.66 37.17 -5.69
N SER A 170 35.76 37.60 -4.77
CA SER A 170 35.78 38.92 -4.10
C SER A 170 34.52 39.09 -3.24
N ALA A 171 34.70 39.22 -1.92
CA ALA A 171 33.80 39.92 -1.00
C ALA A 171 33.90 41.46 -1.28
N PRO A 172 33.04 42.38 -0.77
CA PRO A 172 32.61 42.44 0.64
C PRO A 172 31.18 42.97 0.91
N GLY A 173 30.75 42.81 2.17
CA GLY A 173 30.04 43.84 2.95
C GLY A 173 28.61 44.19 2.58
N ASN A 174 27.67 43.84 3.46
CA ASN A 174 26.85 44.88 4.08
C ASN A 174 26.21 44.38 5.38
N ASP A 175 26.53 45.12 6.42
CA ASP A 175 26.10 45.03 7.81
C ASP A 175 25.17 46.24 8.03
N ILE A 176 23.85 46.05 8.18
CA ILE A 176 22.95 47.09 8.71
C ILE A 176 21.88 46.44 9.59
N SER A 177 22.21 46.44 10.88
CA SER A 177 21.39 46.71 12.06
C SER A 177 19.98 47.31 11.82
N SER A 178 18.95 46.71 12.43
CA SER A 178 17.86 47.43 13.11
C SER A 178 17.02 46.49 14.00
N PRO A 179 17.01 46.67 15.34
CA PRO A 179 16.03 46.11 16.27
C PRO A 179 14.78 47.04 16.43
N PRO A 180 13.74 46.66 17.21
CA PRO A 180 12.32 46.87 16.92
C PRO A 180 11.70 48.12 17.59
N PRO A 181 10.45 48.48 17.28
CA PRO A 181 9.63 49.28 18.19
C PRO A 181 8.73 48.43 19.09
N VAL A 182 8.88 48.67 20.39
CA VAL A 182 7.94 48.39 21.49
C VAL A 182 6.99 49.60 21.61
N LEU A 183 5.70 49.38 21.85
CA LEU A 183 4.76 50.19 22.66
C LEU A 183 3.37 49.52 22.57
N GLU A 184 2.84 48.94 23.66
CA GLU A 184 1.85 49.56 24.58
C GLU A 184 0.49 49.84 23.88
N HIS A 185 -0.71 49.62 24.41
CA HIS A 185 -1.26 49.30 25.73
C HIS A 185 -2.80 49.12 25.52
N LEU A 186 -3.49 48.51 26.51
CA LEU A 186 -4.93 48.71 26.88
C LEU A 186 -6.03 48.40 25.84
N GLN A 187 -7.19 47.82 26.12
CA GLN A 187 -7.83 47.01 27.17
C GLN A 187 -9.24 46.68 26.59
N PRO A 188 -10.05 45.80 27.20
CA PRO A 188 -11.34 45.36 26.66
C PRO A 188 -12.46 46.37 26.96
N GLY A 189 -13.47 46.39 26.08
CA GLY A 189 -14.81 46.89 26.32
C GLY A 189 -15.82 45.78 26.10
#